data_AF-A0A2D7L1W2-F1
#
_entry.id   AF-A0A2D7L1W2-F1
#
_cell.length_a   1.000
_cell.length_b   1.000
_cell.length_c   1.000
_cell.angle_alpha   90.00
_cell.angle_beta   90.00
_cell.angle_gamma   90.00
#
_symmetry.space_group_name_H-M   'P 1'
#
loop_
_entity.id
_entity.type
_entity.pdbx_description
1 polymer ?
#
loop_
_entity_poly.entity_id
_entity_poly.type
_entity_poly.pdbx_seq_one_letter_code
_entity_poly.pdbx_strand_id
1 'polypeptide(L)'
;MLKESQMKNKWNFALILLVIIKVSSIGVEVKIGLASKISQVVVEAKKLDQTRIGSLMYSDDLNNWFPAASTDQTTLNYNEHPISGRRYFQILETTPPKLSSSLNWKTKLTLPEDKFLIEFKAQDGVWIPPGNNKTKETQWVKFTVLMDDLTTVYFQNGSSIKFHYEFGTKFVPEFDGMSHME
;
A
#
# COMPACT_ATOMS: atom_id res chain seq x y z
N MET A 1 57.18 15.15 3.69
CA MET A 1 56.18 15.17 4.79
C MET A 1 54.84 14.75 4.20
N LEU A 2 54.60 13.44 4.07
CA LEU A 2 53.36 12.88 3.53
C LEU A 2 52.35 12.77 4.67
N LYS A 3 51.22 13.48 4.53
CA LYS A 3 50.14 13.50 5.53
C LYS A 3 49.26 12.29 5.26
N GLU A 4 49.36 11.25 6.09
CA GLU A 4 48.46 10.10 6.06
C GLU A 4 47.01 10.56 6.29
N SER A 5 46.16 10.34 5.29
CA SER A 5 44.72 10.50 5.40
C SER A 5 44.16 9.29 6.16
N GLN A 6 43.87 9.49 7.45
CA GLN A 6 43.13 8.54 8.27
C GLN A 6 41.67 8.50 7.79
N MET A 7 41.33 7.55 6.92
CA MET A 7 39.94 7.19 6.64
C MET A 7 39.30 6.62 7.91
N LYS A 8 38.55 7.47 8.62
CA LYS A 8 37.62 7.01 9.66
C LYS A 8 36.46 6.30 8.96
N ASN A 9 36.60 4.98 8.75
CA ASN A 9 35.46 4.14 8.39
C ASN A 9 34.47 4.16 9.57
N LYS A 10 33.39 4.94 9.43
CA LYS A 10 32.24 4.86 10.32
C LYS A 10 31.46 3.60 9.97
N TRP A 11 31.70 2.54 10.74
CA TRP A 11 30.88 1.33 10.68
C TRP A 11 29.55 1.65 11.35
N ASN A 12 28.50 1.91 10.56
CA ASN A 12 27.13 1.97 11.06
C ASN A 12 26.63 0.54 11.21
N PHE A 13 26.68 0.00 12.43
CA PHE A 13 26.05 -1.28 12.73
C PHE A 13 24.54 -1.08 12.82
N ALA A 14 23.77 -1.69 11.92
CA ALA A 14 22.32 -1.83 12.07
C ALA A 14 22.06 -3.01 13.02
N LEU A 15 21.55 -2.72 14.22
CA LEU A 15 21.14 -3.73 15.18
C LEU A 15 19.67 -4.10 14.91
N ILE A 16 19.44 -5.23 14.26
CA ILE A 16 18.10 -5.78 14.00
C ILE A 16 17.74 -6.67 15.19
N LEU A 17 16.75 -6.25 15.98
CA LEU A 17 16.24 -7.02 17.10
C LEU A 17 14.89 -7.61 16.72
N LEU A 18 14.84 -8.94 16.61
CA LEU A 18 13.60 -9.68 16.38
C LEU A 18 12.80 -9.73 17.69
N VAL A 19 11.60 -9.15 17.70
CA VAL A 19 10.62 -9.37 18.77
C VAL A 19 9.41 -10.04 18.13
N ILE A 20 9.20 -11.32 18.46
CA ILE A 20 8.01 -12.09 18.08
C ILE A 20 6.93 -11.74 19.10
N ILE A 21 5.99 -10.87 18.73
CA ILE A 21 4.79 -10.62 19.54
C ILE A 21 3.66 -11.48 18.96
N LYS A 22 3.12 -12.36 19.80
CA LYS A 22 1.98 -13.25 19.50
C LYS A 22 0.81 -12.48 18.90
N VAL A 23 0.28 -12.95 17.78
CA VAL A 23 -1.12 -12.73 17.36
C VAL A 23 -1.72 -14.07 16.99
N SER A 24 -2.98 -14.26 17.39
CA SER A 24 -3.76 -15.52 17.42
C SER A 24 -4.12 -16.10 16.04
N SER A 25 -3.14 -16.53 15.25
CA SER A 25 -3.38 -17.52 14.20
C SER A 25 -2.47 -18.74 14.41
N ILE A 26 -3.10 -19.91 14.43
CA ILE A 26 -2.41 -21.18 14.64
C ILE A 26 -1.64 -21.47 13.34
N GLY A 27 -0.35 -21.15 13.29
CA GLY A 27 0.57 -21.71 12.29
C GLY A 27 1.19 -20.75 11.27
N VAL A 28 0.99 -19.43 11.36
CA VAL A 28 1.74 -18.47 10.52
C VAL A 28 3.23 -18.49 10.89
N GLU A 29 4.08 -18.60 9.87
CA GLU A 29 5.53 -18.58 10.02
C GLU A 29 6.10 -17.27 9.51
N VAL A 30 6.83 -16.53 10.35
CA VAL A 30 7.52 -15.29 9.97
C VAL A 30 9.02 -15.49 10.11
N LYS A 31 9.75 -15.24 9.02
CA LYS A 31 11.20 -15.30 8.96
C LYS A 31 11.75 -13.93 8.58
N ILE A 32 12.70 -13.45 9.37
CA ILE A 32 13.43 -12.21 9.08
C ILE A 32 14.89 -12.56 8.85
N GLY A 33 15.45 -12.07 7.75
CA GLY A 33 16.83 -12.32 7.36
C GLY A 33 17.49 -11.07 6.81
N LEU A 34 18.82 -11.14 6.67
CA LEU A 34 19.62 -10.14 5.99
C LEU A 34 20.03 -10.69 4.64
N ALA A 35 19.63 -10.02 3.55
CA ALA A 35 20.12 -10.35 2.22
C ALA A 35 21.50 -9.68 2.02
N SER A 36 22.56 -10.46 2.25
CA SER A 36 23.96 -9.99 2.27
C SER A 36 24.44 -9.30 0.99
N LYS A 37 23.81 -9.57 -0.16
CA LYS A 37 24.17 -8.94 -1.44
C LYS A 37 23.65 -7.51 -1.59
N ILE A 38 22.59 -7.16 -0.88
CA ILE A 38 21.85 -5.91 -1.08
C ILE A 38 21.73 -5.08 0.21
N SER A 39 22.27 -5.56 1.33
CA SER A 39 22.18 -4.91 2.64
C SER A 39 20.74 -4.55 3.03
N GLN A 40 19.78 -5.38 2.64
CA GLN A 40 18.35 -5.21 2.95
C GLN A 40 17.90 -6.27 3.95
N VAL A 41 16.93 -5.89 4.77
CA VAL A 41 16.20 -6.85 5.59
C VAL A 41 15.11 -7.47 4.72
N VAL A 42 15.05 -8.79 4.73
CA VAL A 42 14.01 -9.56 4.04
C VAL A 42 13.09 -10.14 5.08
N VAL A 43 11.80 -9.88 4.93
CA VAL A 43 10.75 -10.47 5.74
C VAL A 43 9.93 -11.39 4.85
N GLU A 44 9.82 -12.65 5.27
CA GLU A 44 9.04 -13.68 4.62
C GLU A 44 7.98 -14.19 5.60
N ALA A 45 6.72 -14.13 5.22
CA ALA A 45 5.62 -14.75 5.94
C ALA A 45 5.01 -15.88 5.11
N LYS A 46 4.69 -17.00 5.76
CA LYS A 46 4.12 -18.20 5.16
C LYS A 46 2.93 -18.70 5.96
N LYS A 47 2.13 -19.55 5.31
CA LYS A 47 0.94 -20.19 5.88
C LYS A 47 -0.11 -19.16 6.31
N LEU A 48 -0.20 -18.06 5.57
CA LEU A 48 -1.28 -17.09 5.71
C LEU A 48 -2.60 -17.73 5.25
N ASP A 49 -3.69 -17.40 5.93
CA ASP A 49 -5.03 -17.86 5.60
C ASP A 49 -5.51 -17.17 4.31
N GLN A 50 -5.77 -17.94 3.25
CA GLN A 50 -6.24 -17.43 1.96
C GLN A 50 -7.65 -16.84 2.00
N THR A 51 -8.39 -17.04 3.10
CA THR A 51 -9.70 -16.42 3.31
C THR A 51 -9.59 -15.06 3.99
N ARG A 52 -8.37 -14.65 4.36
CA ARG A 52 -8.05 -13.42 5.08
C ARG A 52 -7.04 -12.58 4.28
N ILE A 53 -6.94 -11.30 4.64
CA ILE A 53 -5.86 -10.43 4.15
C ILE A 53 -4.73 -10.46 5.16
N GLY A 54 -3.59 -11.03 4.77
CA GLY A 54 -2.37 -11.01 5.56
C GLY A 54 -1.61 -9.72 5.35
N SER A 55 -1.42 -8.94 6.41
CA SER A 55 -0.70 -7.66 6.39
C SER A 55 0.55 -7.72 7.25
N LEU A 56 1.71 -7.46 6.64
CA LEU A 56 2.94 -7.17 7.35
C LEU A 56 2.87 -5.77 7.91
N MET A 57 2.91 -5.66 9.23
CA MET A 57 2.96 -4.40 9.95
C MET A 57 4.37 -4.19 10.48
N TYR A 58 4.83 -2.94 10.47
CA TYR A 58 6.08 -2.53 11.14
C TYR A 58 5.81 -1.55 12.27
N SER A 59 6.72 -1.50 13.22
CA SER A 59 6.75 -0.53 14.30
C SER A 59 8.18 -0.15 14.63
N ASP A 60 8.40 1.11 15.00
CA ASP A 60 9.69 1.58 15.50
C ASP A 60 9.73 1.60 17.05
N ASP A 61 8.57 1.49 17.72
CA ASP A 61 8.42 1.69 19.17
C ASP A 61 7.56 0.64 19.91
N LEU A 62 7.04 -0.36 19.19
CA LEU A 62 6.08 -1.38 19.64
C LEU A 62 4.67 -0.86 20.02
N ASN A 63 4.45 0.44 20.01
CA ASN A 63 3.15 1.05 20.35
C ASN A 63 2.36 1.42 19.09
N ASN A 64 3.05 1.91 18.05
CA ASN A 64 2.46 2.37 16.81
C ASN A 64 2.82 1.42 15.68
N TRP A 65 1.80 0.89 14.99
CA TRP A 65 1.96 -0.12 13.95
C TRP A 65 1.41 0.38 12.62
N PHE A 66 2.24 0.27 11.57
CA PHE A 66 1.92 0.74 10.23
C PHE A 66 2.05 -0.39 9.20
N PRO A 67 1.22 -0.41 8.15
CA PRO A 67 1.34 -1.42 7.11
C PRO A 67 2.60 -1.22 6.26
N ALA A 68 3.34 -2.29 6.01
CA ALA A 68 4.46 -2.35 5.09
C ALA A 68 4.08 -3.02 3.76
N ALA A 69 3.28 -4.09 3.83
CA ALA A 69 2.81 -4.86 2.68
C ALA A 69 1.59 -5.70 3.09
N SER A 70 0.74 -6.05 2.11
CA SER A 70 -0.41 -6.93 2.32
C SER A 70 -0.57 -7.92 1.17
N THR A 71 -1.20 -9.06 1.44
CA THR A 71 -1.49 -10.09 0.44
C THR A 71 -2.75 -10.90 0.80
N ASP A 72 -3.44 -11.38 -0.22
CA ASP A 72 -4.50 -12.39 -0.15
C ASP A 72 -3.97 -13.81 -0.44
N GLN A 73 -2.65 -13.95 -0.61
CA GLN A 73 -1.97 -15.22 -0.89
C GLN A 73 -1.45 -15.87 0.40
N THR A 74 -1.02 -17.13 0.30
CA THR A 74 -0.44 -17.88 1.44
C THR A 74 0.95 -17.40 1.86
N THR A 75 1.59 -16.56 1.05
CA THR A 75 2.95 -16.09 1.25
C THR A 75 3.08 -14.59 0.99
N LEU A 76 3.81 -13.90 1.86
CA LEU A 76 4.17 -12.50 1.71
C LEU A 76 5.69 -12.36 1.76
N ASN A 77 6.27 -11.62 0.82
CA ASN A 77 7.68 -11.29 0.80
C ASN A 77 7.83 -9.78 0.79
N TYR A 78 8.71 -9.26 1.65
CA TYR A 78 8.96 -7.83 1.77
C TYR A 78 10.45 -7.56 1.92
N ASN A 79 10.95 -6.60 1.15
CA ASN A 79 12.32 -6.11 1.26
C ASN A 79 12.26 -4.71 1.88
N GLU A 80 12.75 -4.61 3.10
CA GLU A 80 12.87 -3.35 3.81
C GLU A 80 14.10 -2.60 3.28
N HIS A 81 13.92 -1.29 3.07
CA HIS A 81 15.02 -0.44 2.67
C HIS A 81 16.01 -0.29 3.83
N PRO A 82 17.30 0.00 3.58
CA PRO A 82 18.24 0.23 4.66
C PRO A 82 17.73 1.33 5.61
N ILE A 83 17.45 0.96 6.86
CA ILE A 83 17.01 1.88 7.91
C ILE A 83 18.11 2.10 8.93
N SER A 84 18.07 3.27 9.59
CA SER A 84 18.84 3.52 10.80
C SER A 84 17.96 3.25 12.01
N GLY A 85 18.45 2.44 12.96
CA GLY A 85 17.73 2.16 14.20
C GLY A 85 17.12 0.77 14.26
N ARG A 86 16.11 0.60 15.13
CA ARG A 86 15.41 -0.66 15.35
C ARG A 86 14.07 -0.63 14.62
N ARG A 87 13.67 -1.79 14.12
CA ARG A 87 12.34 -2.02 13.57
C ARG A 87 11.82 -3.37 14.00
N TYR A 88 10.54 -3.39 14.34
CA TYR A 88 9.78 -4.56 14.74
C TYR A 88 8.76 -4.86 13.65
N PHE A 89 8.46 -6.15 13.48
CA PHE A 89 7.51 -6.61 12.47
C PHE A 89 6.50 -7.57 13.13
N GLN A 90 5.25 -7.51 12.67
CA GLN A 90 4.21 -8.47 13.01
C GLN A 90 3.35 -8.76 11.78
N ILE A 91 2.61 -9.87 11.83
CA ILE A 91 1.56 -10.17 10.86
C ILE A 91 0.21 -9.93 11.50
N LEU A 92 -0.64 -9.20 10.78
CA LEU A 92 -2.04 -9.02 11.10
C LEU A 92 -2.88 -9.65 9.99
N GLU A 93 -3.78 -10.56 10.33
CA GLU A 93 -4.73 -11.12 9.38
C GLU A 93 -6.11 -10.51 9.63
N THR A 94 -6.68 -9.82 8.63
CA THR A 94 -8.01 -9.21 8.69
C THR A 94 -9.00 -9.99 7.83
N THR A 95 -10.28 -9.93 8.18
CA THR A 95 -11.33 -10.45 7.30
C THR A 95 -11.53 -9.42 6.18
N PRO A 96 -11.56 -9.83 4.90
CA PRO A 96 -11.76 -8.89 3.81
C PRO A 96 -13.10 -8.16 3.96
N PRO A 97 -13.17 -6.86 3.67
CA PRO A 97 -14.39 -6.08 3.76
C PRO A 97 -15.46 -6.64 2.81
N LYS A 98 -16.69 -6.74 3.29
CA LYS A 98 -17.84 -7.13 2.47
C LYS A 98 -18.46 -5.90 1.86
N LEU A 99 -18.14 -5.70 0.61
CA LEU A 99 -18.59 -4.55 -0.16
C LEU A 99 -19.80 -4.91 -1.01
N SER A 100 -20.80 -4.02 -1.02
CA SER A 100 -21.99 -4.22 -1.83
C SER A 100 -21.65 -4.15 -3.33
N SER A 101 -22.13 -5.11 -4.11
CA SER A 101 -21.99 -5.01 -5.57
C SER A 101 -22.69 -3.74 -6.09
N SER A 102 -22.01 -2.97 -6.93
CA SER A 102 -22.51 -1.71 -7.47
C SER A 102 -21.93 -1.43 -8.85
N LEU A 103 -22.72 -0.82 -9.73
CA LEU A 103 -22.25 -0.32 -11.03
C LEU A 103 -21.32 0.90 -10.91
N ASN A 104 -21.17 1.45 -9.71
CA ASN A 104 -20.39 2.66 -9.44
C ASN A 104 -18.99 2.40 -8.91
N TRP A 105 -18.60 1.13 -8.75
CA TRP A 105 -17.21 0.76 -8.49
C TRP A 105 -16.82 -0.59 -9.09
N LYS A 106 -15.51 -0.81 -9.22
CA LYS A 106 -14.92 -2.09 -9.62
C LYS A 106 -13.44 -2.16 -9.30
N THR A 107 -12.87 -3.35 -9.37
CA THR A 107 -11.46 -3.61 -9.01
C THR A 107 -10.51 -3.69 -10.22
N LYS A 108 -11.05 -3.56 -11.45
CA LYS A 108 -10.27 -3.63 -12.70
C LYS A 108 -10.71 -2.55 -13.67
N LEU A 109 -9.73 -1.88 -14.28
CA LEU A 109 -9.95 -0.94 -15.38
C LEU A 109 -9.50 -1.56 -16.70
N THR A 110 -10.24 -1.26 -17.76
CA THR A 110 -9.86 -1.53 -19.13
C THR A 110 -9.31 -0.26 -19.73
N LEU A 111 -7.99 -0.17 -19.92
CA LEU A 111 -7.34 0.97 -20.55
C LEU A 111 -7.17 0.73 -22.06
N PRO A 112 -7.20 1.78 -22.91
CA PRO A 112 -7.35 3.19 -22.56
C PRO A 112 -8.81 3.67 -22.45
N GLU A 113 -9.77 2.79 -22.68
CA GLU A 113 -11.20 3.12 -22.80
C GLU A 113 -12.01 2.43 -21.70
N ASP A 114 -12.17 3.11 -20.58
CA ASP A 114 -13.04 2.69 -19.48
C ASP A 114 -14.09 3.76 -19.21
N LYS A 115 -15.33 3.36 -18.95
CA LYS A 115 -16.42 4.29 -18.58
C LYS A 115 -16.16 5.03 -17.27
N PHE A 116 -15.20 4.57 -16.46
CA PHE A 116 -14.82 5.20 -15.20
C PHE A 116 -13.72 6.26 -15.39
N LEU A 117 -13.06 6.29 -16.56
CA LEU A 117 -12.12 7.36 -16.89
C LEU A 117 -12.91 8.63 -17.17
N ILE A 118 -12.50 9.71 -16.51
CA ILE A 118 -12.96 11.06 -16.80
C ILE A 118 -11.88 11.73 -17.64
N GLU A 119 -12.30 12.31 -18.75
CA GLU A 119 -11.47 13.12 -19.62
C GLU A 119 -11.61 14.59 -19.25
N PHE A 120 -10.48 15.26 -19.05
CA PHE A 120 -10.43 16.71 -18.94
C PHE A 120 -9.72 17.27 -20.16
N LYS A 121 -10.44 18.12 -20.90
CA LYS A 121 -9.86 18.99 -21.93
C LYS A 121 -9.33 20.23 -21.21
N ALA A 122 -8.01 20.41 -21.23
CA ALA A 122 -7.41 21.64 -20.73
C ALA A 122 -8.05 22.84 -21.46
N GLN A 123 -8.71 23.72 -20.71
CA GLN A 123 -9.31 24.94 -21.29
C GLN A 123 -8.23 25.94 -21.75
N ASP A 124 -7.04 25.91 -21.16
CA ASP A 124 -5.90 26.73 -21.55
C ASP A 124 -4.57 25.98 -21.35
N GLY A 125 -3.75 25.89 -22.39
CA GLY A 125 -2.42 25.27 -22.34
C GLY A 125 -2.42 23.79 -22.72
N VAL A 126 -2.14 23.53 -24.00
CA VAL A 126 -1.95 22.19 -24.57
C VAL A 126 -0.75 21.50 -23.90
N TRP A 127 -0.99 20.54 -23.01
CA TRP A 127 0.06 19.65 -22.53
C TRP A 127 0.40 18.62 -23.61
N ILE A 128 1.62 18.70 -24.14
CA ILE A 128 2.17 17.76 -25.12
C ILE A 128 3.15 16.84 -24.38
N PRO A 129 2.91 15.52 -24.30
CA PRO A 129 3.86 14.61 -23.69
C PRO A 129 5.19 14.62 -24.46
N PRO A 130 6.36 14.58 -23.78
CA PRO A 130 7.64 14.44 -24.46
C PRO A 130 7.65 13.20 -25.38
N GLY A 131 8.01 13.37 -26.66
CA GLY A 131 8.08 12.28 -27.65
C GLY A 131 6.80 12.00 -28.43
N ASN A 132 5.76 12.82 -28.26
CA ASN A 132 4.44 12.63 -28.88
C ASN A 132 3.90 13.99 -29.35
N ASN A 133 3.74 14.21 -30.67
CA ASN A 133 3.21 15.47 -31.24
C ASN A 133 1.66 15.55 -31.26
N LYS A 134 0.96 14.72 -30.48
CA LYS A 134 -0.50 14.73 -30.34
C LYS A 134 -0.88 15.19 -28.94
N THR A 135 -1.81 16.14 -28.90
CA THR A 135 -2.59 16.47 -27.71
C THR A 135 -3.26 15.20 -27.21
N LYS A 136 -2.89 14.74 -26.00
CA LYS A 136 -3.62 13.68 -25.32
C LYS A 136 -4.50 14.31 -24.26
N GLU A 137 -5.79 14.04 -24.30
CA GLU A 137 -6.69 14.42 -23.21
C GLU A 137 -6.21 13.72 -21.93
N THR A 138 -6.12 14.49 -20.84
CA THR A 138 -5.74 13.91 -19.54
C THR A 138 -6.90 13.09 -19.03
N GLN A 139 -6.65 11.79 -18.83
CA GLN A 139 -7.60 10.85 -18.25
C GLN A 139 -7.27 10.61 -16.78
N TRP A 140 -8.28 10.62 -15.92
CA TRP A 140 -8.15 10.29 -14.51
C TRP A 140 -9.33 9.45 -14.03
N VAL A 141 -9.13 8.76 -12.91
CA VAL A 141 -10.14 7.93 -12.27
C VAL A 141 -9.95 8.02 -10.76
N LYS A 142 -11.07 8.08 -10.03
CA LYS A 142 -11.05 8.08 -8.57
C LYS A 142 -10.91 6.66 -8.07
N PHE A 143 -10.24 6.49 -6.94
CA PHE A 143 -10.15 5.18 -6.30
C PHE A 143 -10.25 5.29 -4.79
N THR A 144 -10.56 4.15 -4.17
CA THR A 144 -10.53 3.94 -2.73
C THR A 144 -9.73 2.67 -2.45
N VAL A 145 -8.94 2.70 -1.40
CA VAL A 145 -8.31 1.52 -0.80
C VAL A 145 -8.83 1.44 0.63
N LEU A 146 -9.23 0.26 1.07
CA LEU A 146 -9.77 0.06 2.40
C LEU A 146 -8.64 -0.34 3.35
N MET A 147 -8.67 0.15 4.59
CA MET A 147 -7.56 -0.05 5.53
C MET A 147 -7.46 -1.48 6.05
N ASP A 148 -8.57 -2.22 6.00
CA ASP A 148 -8.66 -3.65 6.33
C ASP A 148 -8.37 -4.56 5.13
N ASP A 149 -8.31 -4.02 3.91
CA ASP A 149 -7.82 -4.68 2.69
C ASP A 149 -7.01 -3.74 1.79
N LEU A 150 -5.69 -3.75 2.02
CA LEU A 150 -4.73 -2.99 1.22
C LEU A 150 -4.34 -3.69 -0.09
N THR A 151 -4.90 -4.87 -0.39
CA THR A 151 -4.60 -5.63 -1.61
C THR A 151 -5.46 -5.22 -2.79
N THR A 152 -6.59 -4.56 -2.51
CA THR A 152 -7.59 -4.21 -3.51
C THR A 152 -7.70 -2.70 -3.70
N VAL A 153 -7.62 -2.26 -4.95
CA VAL A 153 -7.96 -0.88 -5.36
C VAL A 153 -9.35 -0.89 -5.97
N TYR A 154 -10.24 -0.07 -5.41
CA TYR A 154 -11.60 0.09 -5.94
C TYR A 154 -11.70 1.38 -6.73
N PHE A 155 -11.81 1.27 -8.05
CA PHE A 155 -12.03 2.40 -8.94
C PHE A 155 -13.49 2.84 -8.87
N GLN A 156 -13.72 4.13 -8.77
CA GLN A 156 -15.05 4.73 -8.67
C GLN A 156 -15.49 5.28 -10.02
N ASN A 157 -16.78 5.15 -10.32
CA ASN A 157 -17.38 5.80 -11.48
C ASN A 157 -17.53 7.29 -11.21
N GLY A 158 -16.51 8.07 -11.60
CA GLY A 158 -16.52 9.51 -11.37
C GLY A 158 -17.56 10.27 -12.21
N SER A 159 -18.08 9.67 -13.28
CA SER A 159 -19.13 10.29 -14.11
C SER A 159 -20.50 10.27 -13.43
N SER A 160 -20.79 9.22 -12.65
CA SER A 160 -22.05 9.07 -11.92
C SER A 160 -22.01 9.69 -10.53
N ILE A 161 -20.84 9.72 -9.88
CA ILE A 161 -20.65 10.25 -8.53
C ILE A 161 -19.49 11.23 -8.56
N LYS A 162 -19.78 12.52 -8.46
CA LYS A 162 -18.78 13.58 -8.65
C LYS A 162 -17.84 13.78 -7.47
N PHE A 163 -18.29 13.62 -6.23
CA PHE A 163 -17.43 13.78 -5.05
C PHE A 163 -17.21 12.44 -4.31
N HIS A 164 -16.13 12.36 -3.53
CA HIS A 164 -15.82 11.15 -2.75
C HIS A 164 -16.80 10.93 -1.60
N TYR A 165 -17.43 12.00 -1.13
CA TYR A 165 -18.35 11.96 0.02
C TYR A 165 -19.62 11.15 -0.28
N GLU A 166 -20.31 11.39 -1.40
CA GLU A 166 -21.52 10.60 -1.74
C GLU A 166 -21.18 9.15 -2.08
N PHE A 167 -19.94 8.90 -2.54
CA PHE A 167 -19.46 7.54 -2.72
C PHE A 167 -19.28 6.83 -1.38
N GLY A 168 -18.53 7.45 -0.47
CA GLY A 168 -18.21 6.88 0.84
C GLY A 168 -19.48 6.54 1.62
N THR A 169 -20.33 7.52 1.84
CA THR A 169 -21.59 7.36 2.62
C THR A 169 -22.55 6.32 2.03
N LYS A 170 -22.49 6.03 0.73
CA LYS A 170 -23.42 5.10 0.06
C LYS A 170 -22.88 3.69 -0.10
N PHE A 171 -21.57 3.51 -0.30
CA PHE A 171 -20.98 2.23 -0.70
C PHE A 171 -19.94 1.69 0.27
N VAL A 172 -19.45 2.52 1.19
CA VAL A 172 -18.42 2.16 2.16
C VAL A 172 -19.06 2.19 3.55
N PRO A 173 -19.39 1.03 4.16
CA PRO A 173 -20.12 0.97 5.43
C PRO A 173 -19.51 1.81 6.57
N GLU A 174 -18.19 1.96 6.57
CA GLU A 174 -17.42 2.73 7.55
C GLU A 174 -17.74 4.24 7.52
N PHE A 175 -18.35 4.72 6.42
CA PHE A 175 -18.77 6.10 6.24
C PHE A 175 -20.28 6.30 6.40
N ASP A 176 -21.02 5.28 6.82
CA ASP A 176 -22.44 5.41 7.12
C ASP A 176 -22.67 6.44 8.25
N GLY A 177 -23.67 7.30 8.07
CA GLY A 177 -24.00 8.36 9.02
C GLY A 177 -23.05 9.57 9.05
N MET A 178 -21.99 9.63 8.24
CA MET A 178 -21.23 10.88 8.09
C MET A 178 -22.07 11.94 7.39
N SER A 179 -21.99 13.19 7.87
CA SER A 179 -22.58 14.37 7.22
C SER A 179 -21.50 15.25 6.59
N HIS A 180 -21.84 16.00 5.55
CA HIS A 180 -20.95 17.08 5.10
C HIS A 180 -21.09 18.27 6.06
N MET A 181 -20.05 19.10 6.12
CA MET A 181 -20.16 20.41 6.79
C MET A 181 -21.07 21.30 5.93
N GLU A 182 -22.06 21.94 6.54
CA GLU A 182 -22.93 22.92 5.86
C GLU A 182 -22.20 24.23 5.55
#